data_AF-A0A6A3H9C3-F1
#
_entry.id   AF-A0A6A3H9C3-F1
#
_cell.length_a   1.000
_cell.length_b   1.000
_cell.length_c   1.000
_cell.angle_alpha   90.00
_cell.angle_beta   90.00
_cell.angle_gamma   90.00
#
_symmetry.space_group_name_H-M   'P 1'
#
loop_
_entity.id
_entity.type
_entity.pdbx_description
1 polymer ?
#
loop_
_entity_poly.entity_id
_entity_poly.type
_entity_poly.pdbx_seq_one_letter_code
_entity_poly.pdbx_strand_id
1 'polypeptide(L)' 'MAFPAVPEARHGFHRLLNQRQGELGLQFLVDWIPTWEPASNLDRGHVAEYQKLMRNWR' A
#
# COMPACT_ATOMS: atom_id res chain seq x y z
N MET A 1 -12.99 21.65 9.42
CA MET A 1 -12.20 21.00 10.48
C MET A 1 -10.84 20.65 9.90
N ALA A 2 -9.75 21.04 10.54
CA ALA A 2 -8.38 20.69 10.12
C ALA A 2 -7.92 19.45 10.90
N PHE A 3 -7.31 18.48 10.21
CA PHE A 3 -6.81 17.25 10.81
C PHE A 3 -5.43 17.48 11.43
N PRO A 4 -5.13 16.96 12.63
CA PRO A 4 -3.79 17.04 13.19
C PRO A 4 -2.81 16.23 12.32
N ALA A 5 -1.71 16.85 11.93
CA ALA A 5 -0.62 16.17 11.23
C ALA A 5 0.13 15.28 12.23
N VAL A 6 -0.05 13.96 12.13
CA VAL A 6 0.71 12.99 12.93
C VAL A 6 2.10 12.82 12.28
N PRO A 7 3.22 13.08 12.98
CA PRO A 7 4.55 13.18 12.34
C PRO A 7 5.09 11.85 11.80
N GLU A 8 4.76 10.71 12.41
CA GLU A 8 5.44 9.44 12.12
C GLU A 8 4.77 8.51 11.08
N ALA A 9 3.59 8.84 10.54
CA ALA A 9 2.93 8.02 9.51
C ALA A 9 2.75 8.79 8.19
N ARG A 10 3.86 9.14 7.53
CA ARG A 10 3.86 9.69 6.17
C ARG A 10 4.04 8.59 5.12
N HIS A 11 3.24 7.53 5.18
CA HIS A 11 3.14 6.65 4.02
C HIS A 11 2.43 7.44 2.91
N GLY A 12 3.16 7.75 1.83
CA GLY A 12 2.58 8.41 0.67
C GLY A 12 1.48 7.54 0.08
N PHE A 13 0.28 8.10 -0.06
CA PHE A 13 -0.81 7.49 -0.82
C PHE A 13 -0.94 8.21 -2.17
N HIS A 14 -1.29 7.47 -3.21
CA HIS A 14 -1.40 7.97 -4.57
C HIS A 14 -2.67 8.79 -4.73
N ARG A 15 -3.81 8.27 -4.26
CA ARG A 15 -5.12 8.94 -4.30
C ARG A 15 -6.06 8.42 -3.21
N LEU A 16 -7.03 9.26 -2.83
CA LEU A 16 -8.18 8.83 -2.03
C LEU A 16 -9.21 8.19 -2.96
N LEU A 17 -9.68 7.01 -2.59
CA LEU A 17 -10.66 6.25 -3.38
C LEU A 17 -12.08 6.46 -2.86
N ASN A 18 -12.26 6.58 -1.54
CA ASN A 18 -13.56 6.76 -0.91
C ASN A 18 -13.41 7.27 0.53
N GLN A 19 -14.52 7.63 1.16
CA GLN A 19 -14.60 7.92 2.59
C GLN A 19 -15.80 7.22 3.23
N ARG A 20 -15.68 6.93 4.54
CA ARG A 20 -16.80 6.41 5.34
C ARG A 20 -16.70 6.90 6.79
N GLN A 21 -17.83 6.94 7.49
CA GLN A 21 -17.86 7.10 8.93
C GLN A 21 -17.64 5.72 9.59
N GLY A 22 -16.54 5.54 10.30
CA GLY A 22 -16.28 4.36 11.13
C GLY A 22 -16.54 4.63 12.61
N GLU A 23 -16.42 3.59 13.44
CA GLU A 23 -16.65 3.66 14.89
C GLU A 23 -15.74 4.69 15.59
N LEU A 24 -14.51 4.85 15.09
CA LEU A 24 -13.51 5.77 15.64
C LEU A 24 -13.45 7.12 14.92
N GLY A 25 -14.35 7.38 13.95
CA GLY A 25 -14.39 8.62 13.19
C GLY A 25 -14.34 8.45 11.68
N LEU A 26 -14.10 9.56 10.97
CA LEU A 26 -13.98 9.58 9.52
C LEU A 26 -12.77 8.76 9.08
N GLN A 27 -12.99 7.84 8.14
CA GLN A 27 -11.97 6.99 7.54
C GLN A 27 -11.93 7.21 6.04
N PHE A 28 -10.73 7.12 5.45
CA PHE A 28 -10.52 7.19 4.02
C PHE A 28 -10.00 5.85 3.48
N LEU A 29 -10.57 5.40 2.38
CA LEU A 29 -9.99 4.34 1.57
C LEU A 29 -8.91 4.96 0.70
N VAL A 30 -7.68 4.45 0.80
CA VAL A 30 -6.51 5.01 0.11
C VAL A 30 -5.92 4.00 -0.87
N ASP A 31 -5.48 4.51 -2.01
CA ASP A 31 -4.64 3.82 -2.98
C ASP A 31 -3.18 4.11 -2.62
N TRP A 32 -2.37 3.10 -2.29
CA TRP A 32 -0.99 3.30 -1.87
C TRP A 32 -0.08 3.58 -3.07
N ILE A 33 0.97 4.41 -2.88
CA ILE A 33 2.00 4.59 -3.92
C ILE A 33 2.86 3.32 -3.92
N PRO A 34 2.94 2.55 -5.02
CA PRO A 34 3.82 1.40 -5.09
C PRO A 34 5.29 1.86 -5.00
N THR A 35 6.10 1.13 -4.23
CA THR A 35 7.55 1.35 -4.15
C THR A 35 8.29 0.20 -4.83
N TRP A 36 9.46 0.52 -5.40
CA TRP A 36 10.42 -0.50 -5.83
C TRP A 36 11.28 -0.88 -4.63
N GLU A 37 11.14 -2.12 -4.18
CA GLU A 37 11.96 -2.68 -3.10
C GLU A 37 12.99 -3.64 -3.68
N PRO A 38 14.23 -3.67 -3.15
CA PRO A 38 15.18 -4.70 -3.52
C PRO A 38 14.61 -6.07 -3.13
N ALA A 39 14.82 -7.08 -3.98
CA ALA A 39 14.28 -8.43 -3.75
C ALA A 39 14.73 -9.05 -2.41
N SER A 40 15.83 -8.57 -1.83
CA SER A 40 16.31 -8.97 -0.50
C SER A 40 15.38 -8.55 0.65
N ASN A 41 14.56 -7.52 0.46
CA ASN A 41 13.58 -7.07 1.45
C ASN A 41 12.29 -7.90 1.42
N LEU A 42 12.12 -8.75 0.39
CA LEU A 42 10.92 -9.52 0.16
C LEU A 42 11.12 -10.97 0.57
N ASP A 43 10.02 -11.64 0.92
CA ASP A 43 10.04 -13.07 1.17
C ASP A 43 10.39 -13.85 -0.11
N ARG A 44 11.36 -14.77 0.00
CA ARG A 44 11.90 -15.52 -1.14
C ARG A 44 10.86 -16.45 -1.77
N GLY A 45 9.94 -17.00 -0.96
CA GLY A 45 8.86 -17.87 -1.44
C GLY A 45 7.92 -17.12 -2.36
N HIS A 46 7.43 -15.95 -1.92
CA HIS A 46 6.54 -15.09 -2.70
C HIS A 46 7.21 -14.57 -3.98
N VAL A 47 8.48 -14.16 -3.93
CA VAL A 47 9.23 -13.73 -5.12
C VAL A 47 9.32 -14.87 -6.15
N ALA A 48 9.63 -16.10 -5.70
CA ALA A 48 9.74 -17.25 -6.58
C ALA A 48 8.40 -17.65 -7.22
N GLU A 49 7.29 -17.54 -6.48
CA GLU A 49 5.94 -17.77 -7.03
C GLU A 49 5.59 -16.75 -8.11
N TYR A 50 5.82 -15.46 -7.85
CA TYR A 50 5.60 -14.39 -8.82
C TYR A 50 6.40 -14.60 -10.11
N GLN A 51 7.68 -14.98 -9.99
CA GLN A 51 8.52 -15.28 -11.16
C GLN A 51 8.00 -16.47 -11.98
N LYS A 52 7.45 -17.51 -11.35
CA LYS A 52 6.82 -18.64 -12.06
C LYS A 52 5.57 -18.18 -12.82
N LEU A 53 4.73 -17.35 -12.19
CA LEU A 53 3.55 -16.78 -12.85
C LEU A 53 3.96 -16.00 -14.11
N MET A 54 4.89 -15.06 -13.99
CA MET A 54 5.35 -14.24 -15.12
C MET A 54 5.98 -15.06 -16.26
N ARG A 55 6.63 -16.18 -15.94
CA ARG A 55 7.19 -17.10 -16.96
C ARG A 55 6.11 -17.79 -17.79
N ASN A 56 4.97 -18.10 -17.19
CA ASN A 56 3.85 -18.77 -17.87
C ASN A 56 3.00 -17.81 -18.71
N TRP A 57 3.22 -16.50 -18.57
CA TRP A 57 2.53 -15.44 -19.32
C TRP A 57 3.31 -15.00 -20.57
N ARG A 58 4.45 -15.65 -20.85
CA ARG A 58 5.33 -15.39 -21.99
C ARG A 58 5.28 -16.56 -22.97
#